data_AF-A0A450TTJ2-F1
#
_entry.id   AF-A0A450TTJ2-F1
#
_cell.length_a   1.000
_cell.length_b   1.000
_cell.length_c   1.000
_cell.angle_alpha   90.00
_cell.angle_beta   90.00
_cell.angle_gamma   90.00
#
_symmetry.space_group_name_H-M   'P 1'
#
loop_
_entity.id
_entity.type
_entity.pdbx_description
1 polymer ?
#
loop_
_entity_poly.entity_id
_entity_poly.type
_entity_poly.pdbx_seq_one_letter_code
_entity_poly.pdbx_strand_id
1 'polypeptide(L)'
;MRFALPAIRHGRPGFRALADLWAGAEHLLFDDIEIDMGQVNWFDADMCAAFGAILYRLGSNTNAIRLVNIQPGVGNILSRNGFLGHYGRENIPDHRGTTLPYQDGVKVVATSHVIPAGNAGTQGQGWQK
;
A
#
# COMPACT_ATOMS: atom_id res chain seq x y z
N MET A 1 13.09 6.10 -4.76
CA MET A 1 13.89 5.68 -3.57
C MET A 1 13.45 4.32 -3.06
N ARG A 2 14.33 3.58 -2.36
CA ARG A 2 14.02 2.24 -1.82
C ARG A 2 14.37 2.16 -0.34
N PHE A 3 13.44 1.66 0.46
CA PHE A 3 13.60 1.45 1.90
C PHE A 3 13.39 -0.03 2.24
N ALA A 4 14.38 -0.65 2.89
CA ALA A 4 14.26 -2.02 3.37
C ALA A 4 13.54 -2.04 4.72
N LEU A 5 12.52 -2.89 4.84
CA LEU A 5 11.77 -3.05 6.08
C LEU A 5 12.25 -4.31 6.83
N PRO A 6 12.56 -4.22 8.13
CA PRO A 6 12.83 -5.39 8.95
C PRO A 6 11.52 -6.07 9.36
N ALA A 7 11.60 -7.17 10.13
CA ALA A 7 10.42 -7.75 10.77
C ALA A 7 9.71 -6.69 11.64
N ILE A 8 8.40 -6.54 11.46
CA ILE A 8 7.59 -5.57 12.22
C ILE A 8 6.85 -6.34 13.29
N ARG A 9 7.34 -6.23 14.53
CA ARG A 9 6.71 -6.84 15.70
C ARG A 9 6.14 -5.78 16.63
N HIS A 10 5.08 -6.13 17.36
CA HIS A 10 4.54 -5.31 18.43
C HIS A 10 5.65 -5.09 19.47
N GLY A 11 6.08 -3.84 19.60
CA GLY A 11 7.10 -3.45 20.55
C GLY A 11 8.02 -2.38 20.00
N ARG A 12 8.95 -1.93 20.85
CA ARG A 12 9.85 -0.81 20.54
C ARG A 12 10.61 -0.96 19.22
N PRO A 13 11.19 -2.14 18.88
CA PRO A 13 11.91 -2.27 17.61
C PRO A 13 11.01 -2.09 16.37
N GLY A 14 9.78 -2.61 16.41
CA GLY A 14 8.84 -2.46 15.30
C GLY A 14 8.38 -1.01 15.10
N PHE A 15 7.97 -0.34 16.18
CA PHE A 15 7.63 1.09 16.12
C PHE A 15 8.81 1.95 15.68
N ARG A 16 10.03 1.63 16.15
CA ARG A 16 11.22 2.36 15.73
C ARG A 16 11.49 2.19 14.23
N ALA A 17 11.38 0.97 13.70
CA ALA A 17 11.55 0.72 12.27
C ALA A 17 10.54 1.50 11.41
N LEU A 18 9.29 1.61 11.86
CA LEU A 18 8.29 2.43 11.18
C LEU A 18 8.61 3.93 11.27
N ALA A 19 9.09 4.41 12.42
CA ALA A 19 9.52 5.80 12.57
C ALA A 19 10.75 6.14 11.71
N ASP A 20 11.71 5.21 11.60
CA ASP A 20 12.89 5.37 10.74
C ASP A 20 12.50 5.40 9.26
N LEU A 21 11.53 4.57 8.84
CA LEU A 21 10.94 4.64 7.51
C LEU A 21 10.34 6.02 7.24
N TRP A 22 9.51 6.53 8.16
CA TRP A 22 8.91 7.86 8.02
C TRP A 22 9.98 8.95 7.92
N ALA A 23 10.93 9.01 8.85
CA ALA A 23 11.98 10.02 8.86
C ALA A 23 12.83 9.99 7.57
N GLY A 24 13.06 8.81 7.01
CA GLY A 24 13.78 8.64 5.74
C GLY A 24 12.99 9.10 4.52
N ALA A 25 11.67 9.16 4.58
CA ALA A 25 10.80 9.37 3.42
C ALA A 25 9.93 10.64 3.49
N GLU A 26 9.78 11.28 4.66
CA GLU A 26 8.79 12.35 4.89
C GLU A 26 8.98 13.60 4.01
N HIS A 27 10.23 13.84 3.59
CA HIS A 27 10.61 14.98 2.76
C HIS A 27 10.49 14.70 1.25
N LEU A 28 10.18 13.47 0.86
CA LEU A 28 10.06 13.07 -0.54
C LEU A 28 8.72 13.53 -1.13
N LEU A 29 8.79 14.08 -2.34
CA LEU A 29 7.67 14.67 -3.08
C LEU A 29 7.83 14.33 -4.56
N PHE A 30 6.73 13.92 -5.21
CA PHE A 30 6.73 13.48 -6.62
C PHE A 30 7.71 12.33 -6.91
N ASP A 31 7.93 11.46 -5.92
CA ASP A 31 8.90 10.38 -5.96
C ASP A 31 8.23 9.00 -6.14
N ASP A 32 9.00 8.07 -6.70
CA ASP A 32 8.69 6.64 -6.69
C ASP A 32 9.32 5.98 -5.45
N ILE A 33 8.51 5.56 -4.49
CA ILE A 33 8.96 4.96 -3.23
C ILE A 33 8.70 3.45 -3.25
N GLU A 34 9.76 2.66 -3.12
CA GLU A 34 9.69 1.21 -2.96
C GLU A 34 9.96 0.81 -1.52
N ILE A 35 9.00 0.13 -0.91
CA ILE A 35 9.18 -0.52 0.39
C ILE A 35 9.50 -1.98 0.14
N ASP A 36 10.75 -2.35 0.37
CA ASP A 36 11.26 -3.70 0.18
C ASP A 36 10.99 -4.55 1.41
N MET A 37 10.10 -5.52 1.24
CA MET A 37 9.67 -6.44 2.27
C MET A 37 10.42 -7.78 2.23
N GLY A 38 11.50 -7.89 1.44
CA GLY A 38 12.23 -9.13 1.24
C GLY A 38 12.85 -9.73 2.51
N GLN A 39 13.14 -8.90 3.51
CA GLN A 39 13.67 -9.33 4.81
C GLN A 39 12.60 -9.41 5.91
N VAL A 40 11.34 -9.10 5.59
CA VAL A 40 10.22 -9.15 6.53
C VAL A 40 9.76 -10.59 6.63
N ASN A 41 10.15 -11.28 7.69
CA ASN A 41 9.68 -12.64 7.97
C ASN A 41 8.40 -12.67 8.84
N TRP A 42 8.03 -11.55 9.44
CA TRP A 42 6.85 -11.40 10.28
C TRP A 42 6.38 -9.95 10.30
N PHE A 43 5.06 -9.76 10.31
CA PHE A 43 4.42 -8.46 10.43
C PHE A 43 3.20 -8.61 11.34
N ASP A 44 3.23 -8.01 12.53
CA ASP A 44 2.10 -8.06 13.45
C ASP A 44 0.90 -7.27 12.92
N ALA A 45 -0.28 -7.88 12.99
CA ALA A 45 -1.51 -7.37 12.40
C ALA A 45 -1.92 -5.98 12.91
N ASP A 46 -1.72 -5.71 14.20
CA ASP A 46 -2.04 -4.43 14.82
C ASP A 46 -1.10 -3.28 14.40
N MET A 47 0.13 -3.62 13.99
CA MET A 47 1.08 -2.66 13.45
C MET A 47 0.69 -2.15 12.06
N CYS A 48 -0.26 -2.81 11.37
CA CYS A 48 -0.77 -2.37 10.07
C CYS A 48 -1.38 -0.97 10.14
N ALA A 49 -2.00 -0.58 11.25
CA ALA A 49 -2.55 0.76 11.44
C ALA A 49 -1.47 1.84 11.34
N ALA A 50 -0.37 1.68 12.08
CA ALA A 50 0.73 2.63 12.08
C ALA A 50 1.43 2.67 10.71
N PHE A 51 1.65 1.50 10.10
CA PHE A 51 2.26 1.42 8.77
C PHE A 51 1.36 2.04 7.69
N GLY A 52 0.07 1.73 7.71
CA GLY A 52 -0.92 2.29 6.79
C GLY A 52 -1.01 3.81 6.88
N ALA A 53 -0.96 4.39 8.09
CA ALA A 53 -0.93 5.84 8.28
C ALA A 53 0.31 6.50 7.63
N ILE A 54 1.48 5.86 7.74
CA ILE A 54 2.71 6.31 7.07
C ILE A 54 2.53 6.27 5.55
N LEU A 55 2.06 5.15 5.00
CA LEU A 55 1.85 5.01 3.55
C LEU A 55 0.82 6.01 3.02
N TYR A 56 -0.28 6.23 3.76
CA TYR A 56 -1.29 7.23 3.43
C TYR A 56 -0.68 8.63 3.34
N ARG A 57 0.09 9.02 4.37
CA ARG A 57 0.71 10.35 4.40
C ARG A 57 1.74 10.53 3.29
N LEU A 58 2.58 9.53 3.05
CA LEU A 58 3.55 9.56 1.96
C LEU A 58 2.85 9.62 0.59
N GLY A 59 1.73 8.93 0.41
CA GLY A 59 0.94 8.95 -0.83
C GLY A 59 0.24 10.29 -1.07
N SER A 60 -0.18 10.98 0.00
CA SER A 60 -0.79 12.32 -0.09
C SER A 60 0.16 13.39 -0.62
N ASN A 61 1.47 13.15 -0.55
CA ASN A 61 2.53 13.98 -1.12
C ASN A 61 2.76 13.74 -2.63
N THR A 62 1.79 13.12 -3.33
CA THR A 62 1.88 12.75 -4.76
C THR A 62 3.02 11.77 -5.06
N ASN A 63 3.43 10.98 -4.06
CA ASN A 63 4.40 9.90 -4.27
C ASN A 63 3.68 8.64 -4.75
N ALA A 64 4.31 7.91 -5.68
CA ALA A 64 3.88 6.57 -6.06
C ALA A 64 4.56 5.54 -5.15
N ILE A 65 3.78 4.80 -4.37
CA ILE A 65 4.33 3.85 -3.39
C ILE A 65 4.07 2.41 -3.83
N ARG A 66 5.11 1.57 -3.79
CA ARG A 66 5.02 0.15 -4.13
C ARG A 66 5.59 -0.71 -3.00
N LEU A 67 4.84 -1.72 -2.59
CA LEU A 67 5.33 -2.80 -1.73
C LEU A 67 5.94 -3.89 -2.62
N VAL A 68 7.24 -4.12 -2.49
CA VAL A 68 7.99 -5.09 -3.32
C VAL A 68 8.54 -6.24 -2.48
N ASN A 69 8.79 -7.38 -3.10
CA ASN A 69 9.34 -8.58 -2.46
C ASN A 69 8.61 -9.06 -1.19
N ILE A 70 7.29 -8.95 -1.18
CA ILE A 70 6.47 -9.43 -0.05
C ILE A 70 6.66 -10.94 0.09
N GLN A 71 7.20 -11.37 1.22
CA GLN A 71 7.34 -12.79 1.55
C GLN A 71 5.96 -13.45 1.68
N PRO A 72 5.73 -14.68 1.17
CA PRO A 72 4.41 -15.31 1.15
C PRO A 72 3.73 -15.38 2.53
N GLY A 73 4.49 -15.67 3.59
CA GLY A 73 3.96 -15.70 4.96
C GLY A 73 3.43 -14.35 5.44
N VAL A 74 4.15 -13.27 5.11
CA VAL A 74 3.72 -11.90 5.43
C VAL A 74 2.55 -11.48 4.56
N GLY A 75 2.57 -11.81 3.26
CA GLY A 75 1.46 -11.58 2.35
C GLY A 75 0.15 -12.19 2.88
N ASN A 76 0.21 -13.43 3.38
CA ASN A 76 -0.95 -14.09 4.00
C ASN A 76 -1.46 -13.37 5.25
N ILE A 77 -0.58 -12.78 6.07
CA ILE A 77 -1.00 -12.00 7.25
C ILE A 77 -1.70 -10.72 6.80
N LEU A 78 -1.06 -9.95 5.93
CA LEU A 78 -1.57 -8.65 5.48
C LEU A 78 -2.86 -8.79 4.64
N SER A 79 -2.98 -9.81 3.78
CA SER A 79 -4.19 -10.08 3.01
C SER A 79 -5.35 -10.56 3.88
N ARG A 80 -5.11 -11.40 4.91
CA ARG A 80 -6.16 -11.80 5.86
C ARG A 80 -6.66 -10.64 6.69
N ASN A 81 -5.77 -9.70 6.98
CA ASN A 81 -6.10 -8.49 7.71
C ASN A 81 -6.87 -7.47 6.87
N GLY A 82 -6.98 -7.68 5.55
CA GLY A 82 -7.58 -6.72 4.63
C GLY A 82 -6.64 -5.62 4.17
N PHE A 83 -5.44 -5.51 4.75
CA PHE A 83 -4.48 -4.43 4.49
C PHE A 83 -4.07 -4.34 3.01
N LEU A 84 -3.71 -5.47 2.39
CA LEU A 84 -3.29 -5.48 0.98
C LEU A 84 -4.42 -5.14 0.00
N GLY A 85 -5.67 -5.38 0.39
CA GLY A 85 -6.87 -4.94 -0.34
C GLY A 85 -6.87 -3.44 -0.62
N HIS A 86 -6.40 -2.63 0.32
CA HIS A 86 -6.33 -1.17 0.15
C HIS A 86 -5.26 -0.70 -0.84
N TYR A 87 -4.29 -1.56 -1.16
CA TYR A 87 -3.19 -1.25 -2.09
C TYR A 87 -3.31 -2.05 -3.40
N GLY A 88 -4.53 -2.43 -3.77
CA GLY A 88 -4.85 -3.02 -5.08
C GLY A 88 -4.51 -4.50 -5.23
N ARG A 89 -4.34 -5.24 -4.12
CA ARG A 89 -4.12 -6.70 -4.13
C ARG A 89 -5.32 -7.46 -3.57
N GLU A 90 -5.38 -8.76 -3.86
CA GLU A 90 -6.47 -9.61 -3.38
C GLU A 90 -6.41 -9.82 -1.86
N ASN A 91 -7.59 -9.73 -1.23
CA ASN A 91 -7.79 -10.13 0.16
C ASN A 91 -8.01 -11.63 0.25
N ILE A 92 -7.43 -12.25 1.29
CA ILE A 92 -7.61 -13.68 1.56
C ILE A 92 -8.64 -13.79 2.69
N PRO A 93 -9.64 -14.68 2.61
CA PRO A 93 -10.60 -14.86 3.67
C PRO A 93 -9.94 -15.29 4.99
N ASP A 94 -10.35 -14.69 6.11
CA ASP A 94 -10.00 -15.22 7.43
C ASP A 94 -10.95 -16.36 7.81
N HIS A 95 -10.46 -17.59 7.72
CA HIS A 95 -11.23 -18.79 8.08
C HIS A 95 -11.29 -19.05 9.59
N ARG A 96 -10.43 -18.43 10.40
CA ARG A 96 -10.35 -18.69 11.85
C ARG A 96 -11.04 -17.61 12.70
N GLY A 97 -11.38 -16.47 12.10
CA GLY A 97 -12.04 -15.35 12.79
C GLY A 97 -11.18 -14.69 13.87
N THR A 98 -9.87 -14.93 13.86
CA THR A 98 -8.91 -14.39 14.85
C THR A 98 -8.20 -13.14 14.34
N THR A 99 -8.42 -12.74 13.09
CA THR A 99 -7.72 -11.63 12.47
C THR A 99 -8.43 -10.33 12.81
N LEU A 100 -7.72 -9.40 13.46
CA LEU A 100 -8.21 -8.06 13.71
C LEU A 100 -8.22 -7.26 12.40
N PRO A 101 -9.37 -6.93 11.79
CA PRO A 101 -9.38 -6.32 10.46
C PRO A 101 -8.74 -4.93 10.46
N TYR A 102 -7.94 -4.63 9.44
CA TYR A 102 -7.51 -3.27 9.13
C TYR A 102 -8.74 -2.43 8.76
N GLN A 103 -8.88 -1.28 9.40
CA GLN A 103 -9.91 -0.30 9.10
C GLN A 103 -9.20 0.98 8.71
N ASP A 104 -9.32 1.38 7.45
CA ASP A 104 -8.94 2.73 7.05
C ASP A 104 -10.07 3.67 7.47
N GLY A 105 -9.78 4.69 8.28
CA GLY A 105 -10.78 5.63 8.83
C GLY A 105 -11.45 6.52 7.78
N VAL A 106 -11.15 6.30 6.49
CA VAL A 106 -11.60 7.09 5.36
C VAL A 106 -12.31 6.18 4.36
N LYS A 107 -13.59 6.46 4.10
CA LYS A 107 -14.32 5.86 2.96
C LYS A 107 -13.69 6.34 1.66
N VAL A 108 -12.85 5.51 1.05
CA VAL A 108 -12.39 5.74 -0.32
C VAL A 108 -13.55 5.39 -1.25
N VAL A 109 -14.19 6.40 -1.82
CA VAL A 109 -15.06 6.21 -3.00
C VAL A 109 -14.14 5.83 -4.15
N ALA A 110 -14.18 4.57 -4.58
CA ALA A 110 -13.44 4.11 -5.74
C ALA A 110 -14.05 4.75 -7.01
N THR A 111 -13.63 5.96 -7.37
CA THR A 111 -13.84 6.44 -8.73
C THR A 111 -12.77 5.80 -9.61
N SER A 112 -13.12 4.71 -10.29
CA SER A 112 -12.37 4.21 -11.43
C SER A 112 -12.39 5.26 -12.53
N HIS A 113 -11.43 6.19 -12.53
CA HIS A 113 -11.09 6.96 -13.71
C HIS A 113 -10.04 6.16 -14.48
N VAL A 114 -10.53 5.30 -15.38
CA VAL A 114 -9.69 4.70 -16.42
C VAL A 114 -9.33 5.84 -17.38
N ILE A 115 -8.08 6.29 -17.38
CA ILE A 115 -7.55 7.16 -18.43
C ILE A 115 -7.33 6.26 -19.65
N PRO A 116 -8.07 6.44 -20.77
CA PRO A 116 -7.80 5.69 -21.99
C PRO A 116 -6.44 6.16 -22.54
N ALA A 117 -5.57 5.21 -22.87
CA ALA A 117 -4.37 5.51 -23.64
C ALA A 117 -4.79 6.10 -25.02
N GLY A 118 -4.42 7.36 -25.28
CA GLY A 118 -4.32 7.86 -26.66
C GLY A 118 -3.23 7.11 -27.41
N ASN A 119 -3.21 6.95 -28.73
CA ASN A 119 -3.93 7.58 -29.84
C ASN A 119 -3.88 6.61 -31.04
N ALA A 120 -4.88 6.61 -31.92
CA ALA A 120 -4.67 6.41 -33.36
C ALA A 120 -5.94 6.79 -34.15
N GLY A 121 -5.79 7.68 -35.15
CA GLY A 121 -6.72 7.77 -36.27
C GLY A 121 -7.54 9.05 -36.39
N THR A 122 -6.95 10.08 -37.00
CA THR A 122 -7.69 11.08 -37.79
C THR A 122 -8.47 10.41 -38.92
N GLN A 123 -9.79 10.62 -38.95
CA GLN A 123 -10.73 10.74 -40.08
C GLN A 123 -12.12 10.63 -39.42
N GLY A 124 -13.08 11.53 -39.54
CA GLY A 124 -13.55 12.30 -40.67
C GLY A 124 -15.04 12.54 -40.38
N GLN A 125 -15.51 13.72 -40.76
CA GLN A 125 -16.80 14.35 -40.49
C GLN A 125 -18.07 13.46 -40.53
N GLY A 126 -19.07 13.83 -39.73
CA GLY A 126 -20.47 13.47 -39.97
C GLY A 126 -21.40 13.85 -38.81
N TRP A 127 -21.92 15.08 -38.81
CA TRP A 127 -23.06 15.47 -37.97
C TRP A 127 -24.32 14.72 -38.44
N GLN A 128 -25.11 14.18 -37.51
CA GLN A 128 -26.39 13.55 -37.83
C GLN A 128 -27.48 14.60 -38.08
N LYS A 129 -28.14 14.41 -39.25
CA LYS A 129 -29.35 15.07 -39.77
C LYS A 129 -29.18 16.48 -40.34
#